data_AF-A0A1E7G150-F1
#
_entry.id   AF-A0A1E7G150-F1
#
_cell.length_a   1.000
_cell.length_b   1.000
_cell.length_c   1.000
_cell.angle_alpha   90.00
_cell.angle_beta   90.00
_cell.angle_gamma   90.00
#
_symmetry.space_group_name_H-M   'P 1'
#
loop_
_entity.id
_entity.type
_entity.pdbx_description
1 polymer ?
#
loop_
_entity_poly.entity_id
_entity_poly.type
_entity_poly.pdbx_seq_one_letter_code
_entity_poly.pdbx_strand_id
1 'polypeptide(L)'
;MIGKKIKEYRLALKLTGETLSSYAGIKRSYLSQIENEKKIPPMETFMNLVKAIAYLSPITIDNEYEVLTEDGYEEFSKLLKVDIEYIQSDIPRYSINVYLGKTIIYSDTEEIDKEDFDDPYIPSKADVLDEIISEKYFYWRSDISEYNLLELEQHKDKFPLAYHDENVIQSLFIWWQNTILGDIFYTATGDIEDDDDKKIELNDNELDLIFQIGALRNQSGEFAVDEKDDTTNFSKELLDGRTIIFDLRSIHDKNIKLLLDGSILSAKELEMLNVSLGAIRYARLDK
;
A
#
# COMPACT_ATOMS: atom_id res chain seq x y z
N MET A 1 -24.76 7.51 -8.47
CA MET A 1 -23.82 6.57 -9.12
C MET A 1 -22.71 6.14 -8.16
N ILE A 2 -22.11 7.11 -7.46
CA ILE A 2 -20.95 6.91 -6.58
C ILE A 2 -21.27 5.93 -5.44
N GLY A 3 -22.44 6.07 -4.81
CA GLY A 3 -22.86 5.20 -3.72
C GLY A 3 -22.99 3.73 -4.13
N LYS A 4 -23.55 3.47 -5.31
CA LYS A 4 -23.65 2.12 -5.88
C LYS A 4 -22.28 1.50 -6.13
N LYS A 5 -21.35 2.24 -6.75
CA LYS A 5 -19.97 1.78 -6.98
C LYS A 5 -19.26 1.40 -5.67
N ILE A 6 -19.34 2.26 -4.65
CA ILE A 6 -18.80 1.94 -3.31
C ILE A 6 -19.41 0.65 -2.75
N LYS A 7 -20.73 0.45 -2.92
CA LYS A 7 -21.42 -0.77 -2.48
C LYS A 7 -20.97 -2.00 -3.26
N GLU A 8 -20.75 -1.89 -4.57
CA GLU A 8 -20.28 -2.96 -5.45
C GLU A 8 -18.91 -3.45 -5.00
N TYR A 9 -17.93 -2.55 -4.86
CA TYR A 9 -16.61 -2.90 -4.32
C TYR A 9 -16.68 -3.54 -2.93
N ARG A 10 -17.49 -2.98 -2.02
CA ARG A 10 -17.66 -3.56 -0.68
C ARG A 10 -18.16 -5.00 -0.76
N LEU A 11 -19.16 -5.27 -1.62
CA LEU A 11 -19.76 -6.59 -1.77
C LEU A 11 -18.82 -7.58 -2.48
N ALA A 12 -18.07 -7.11 -3.48
CA ALA A 12 -17.06 -7.91 -4.17
C ALA A 12 -15.98 -8.41 -3.18
N LEU A 13 -15.57 -7.55 -2.24
CA LEU A 13 -14.66 -7.90 -1.15
C LEU A 13 -15.32 -8.65 0.01
N LYS A 14 -16.61 -9.00 -0.09
CA LYS A 14 -17.42 -9.67 0.96
C LYS A 14 -17.42 -8.91 2.31
N LEU A 15 -17.15 -7.60 2.30
CA LEU A 15 -17.07 -6.78 3.50
C LEU A 15 -18.48 -6.46 4.03
N THR A 16 -18.64 -6.53 5.35
CA THR A 16 -19.86 -6.03 5.98
C THR A 16 -19.89 -4.50 5.95
N GLY A 17 -21.09 -3.90 5.95
CA GLY A 17 -21.21 -2.45 6.09
C GLY A 17 -20.64 -1.91 7.41
N GLU A 18 -20.61 -2.73 8.47
CA GLU A 18 -19.98 -2.36 9.73
C GLU A 18 -18.46 -2.23 9.55
N THR A 19 -17.84 -3.25 8.95
CA THR A 19 -16.40 -3.31 8.67
C THR A 19 -15.94 -2.10 7.87
N LEU A 20 -16.55 -1.84 6.70
CA LEU A 20 -16.14 -0.72 5.85
C LEU A 20 -16.34 0.62 6.57
N SER A 21 -17.47 0.80 7.27
CA SER A 21 -17.73 2.06 7.98
C SER A 21 -16.72 2.34 9.10
N SER A 22 -16.30 1.29 9.82
CA SER A 22 -15.27 1.37 10.86
C SER A 22 -13.93 1.79 10.27
N TYR A 23 -13.48 1.14 9.19
CA TYR A 23 -12.23 1.47 8.52
C TYR A 23 -12.22 2.87 7.91
N ALA A 24 -13.36 3.33 7.39
CA ALA A 24 -13.50 4.67 6.83
C ALA A 24 -13.76 5.76 7.91
N GLY A 25 -13.86 5.40 9.19
CA GLY A 25 -14.09 6.34 10.28
C GLY A 25 -15.49 6.99 10.29
N ILE A 26 -16.51 6.32 9.73
CA ILE A 26 -17.88 6.83 9.66
C ILE A 26 -18.90 5.91 10.31
N LYS A 27 -20.11 6.42 10.57
CA LYS A 27 -21.20 5.60 11.09
C LYS A 27 -21.76 4.67 10.01
N ARG A 28 -22.02 3.40 10.34
CA ARG A 28 -22.70 2.43 9.46
C ARG A 28 -23.99 2.97 8.83
N SER A 29 -24.80 3.70 9.59
CA SER A 29 -26.04 4.31 9.09
C SER A 29 -25.79 5.37 8.03
N TYR A 30 -24.66 6.09 8.10
CA TYR A 30 -24.28 7.07 7.10
C TYR A 30 -23.76 6.37 5.83
N LEU A 31 -22.92 5.34 5.97
CA LEU A 31 -22.52 4.48 4.83
C LEU A 31 -23.76 3.95 4.10
N SER A 32 -24.75 3.45 4.83
CA SER A 32 -26.00 2.97 4.22
C SER A 32 -26.76 4.06 3.45
N GLN A 33 -26.74 5.32 3.92
CA GLN A 33 -27.34 6.42 3.16
C GLN A 33 -26.56 6.73 1.88
N ILE A 34 -25.23 6.65 1.92
CA ILE A 34 -24.35 6.83 0.75
C ILE A 34 -24.59 5.70 -0.26
N GLU A 35 -24.50 4.44 0.15
CA GLU A 35 -24.64 3.26 -0.73
C GLU A 35 -26.00 3.15 -1.42
N ASN A 36 -27.03 3.78 -0.85
CA ASN A 36 -28.37 3.82 -1.44
C ASN A 36 -28.66 5.15 -2.16
N GLU A 37 -27.63 5.93 -2.49
CA GLU A 37 -27.72 7.21 -3.23
C GLU A 37 -28.59 8.27 -2.53
N LYS A 38 -28.81 8.14 -1.22
CA LYS A 38 -29.60 9.10 -0.44
C LYS A 38 -28.78 10.31 0.00
N LYS A 39 -27.45 10.17 0.03
CA LYS A 39 -26.50 11.23 0.38
C LYS A 39 -25.24 11.09 -0.44
N ILE A 40 -24.73 12.23 -0.89
CA ILE A 40 -23.38 12.33 -1.46
C ILE A 40 -22.43 12.68 -0.29
N PRO A 41 -21.36 11.91 -0.07
CA PRO A 41 -20.35 12.25 0.94
C PRO A 41 -19.51 13.46 0.50
N PRO A 42 -19.00 14.26 1.45
CA PRO A 42 -17.93 15.21 1.12
C PRO A 42 -16.67 14.46 0.69
N MET A 43 -15.81 15.12 -0.08
CA MET A 43 -14.60 14.53 -0.68
C MET A 43 -13.73 13.79 0.33
N GLU A 44 -13.51 14.36 1.51
CA GLU A 44 -12.74 13.70 2.58
C GLU A 44 -13.34 12.34 2.98
N THR A 45 -14.67 12.30 3.20
CA THR A 45 -15.36 11.04 3.53
C THR A 45 -15.34 10.05 2.38
N PHE A 46 -15.49 10.54 1.14
CA PHE A 46 -15.37 9.72 -0.06
C PHE A 46 -13.98 9.08 -0.14
N MET A 47 -12.92 9.88 0.01
CA MET A 47 -11.54 9.38 -0.01
C MET A 47 -11.26 8.39 1.12
N ASN A 48 -11.81 8.61 2.32
CA ASN A 48 -11.67 7.64 3.41
C ASN A 48 -12.33 6.30 3.07
N LEU A 49 -13.46 6.29 2.37
CA LEU A 49 -14.10 5.06 1.89
C LEU A 49 -13.25 4.37 0.83
N VAL A 50 -12.73 5.11 -0.16
CA VAL A 50 -11.85 4.56 -1.20
C VAL A 50 -10.58 3.96 -0.58
N LYS A 51 -9.92 4.71 0.32
CA LYS A 51 -8.72 4.24 1.04
C LYS A 51 -9.01 3.00 1.87
N ALA A 52 -10.16 2.95 2.55
CA ALA A 52 -10.57 1.79 3.32
C ALA A 52 -10.80 0.55 2.43
N ILE A 53 -11.45 0.72 1.27
CA ILE A 53 -11.62 -0.38 0.31
C ILE A 53 -10.26 -0.84 -0.21
N ALA A 54 -9.44 0.08 -0.72
CA ALA A 54 -8.11 -0.24 -1.27
C ALA A 54 -7.19 -0.94 -0.25
N TYR A 55 -7.23 -0.50 1.02
CA TYR A 55 -6.46 -1.14 2.10
C TYR A 55 -6.93 -2.56 2.42
N LEU A 56 -8.18 -2.90 2.13
CA LEU A 56 -8.76 -4.22 2.40
C LEU A 56 -8.74 -5.13 1.18
N SER A 57 -8.39 -4.60 0.02
CA SER A 57 -8.39 -5.33 -1.24
C SER A 57 -7.15 -6.23 -1.38
N PRO A 58 -7.31 -7.46 -1.89
CA PRO A 58 -6.20 -8.40 -2.09
C PRO A 58 -5.51 -8.20 -3.44
N ILE A 59 -4.34 -8.84 -3.60
CA ILE A 59 -3.77 -9.15 -4.91
C ILE A 59 -4.80 -9.96 -5.71
N THR A 60 -4.90 -9.69 -7.01
CA THR A 60 -5.77 -10.38 -7.96
C THR A 60 -5.00 -10.61 -9.25
N ILE A 61 -5.56 -11.44 -10.14
CA ILE A 61 -4.99 -11.69 -11.48
C ILE A 61 -4.80 -10.37 -12.25
N ASP A 62 -5.66 -9.38 -12.02
CA ASP A 62 -5.61 -8.10 -12.72
C ASP A 62 -4.43 -7.21 -12.28
N ASN A 63 -3.88 -7.43 -11.08
CA ASN A 63 -2.82 -6.58 -10.51
C ASN A 63 -1.53 -7.35 -10.16
N GLU A 64 -1.51 -8.67 -10.25
CA GLU A 64 -0.38 -9.50 -9.82
C GLU A 64 0.92 -9.10 -10.53
N TYR A 65 0.90 -8.83 -11.83
CA TYR A 65 2.11 -8.46 -12.57
C TYR A 65 2.62 -7.05 -12.28
N GLU A 66 1.74 -6.15 -11.84
CA GLU A 66 2.12 -4.78 -11.47
C GLU A 66 2.70 -4.74 -10.05
N VAL A 67 2.21 -5.62 -9.17
CA VAL A 67 2.56 -5.63 -7.74
C VAL A 67 3.69 -6.61 -7.44
N LEU A 68 3.68 -7.81 -8.04
CA LEU A 68 4.67 -8.87 -7.85
C LEU A 68 5.70 -8.81 -8.97
N THR A 69 6.67 -7.93 -8.82
CA THR A 69 7.75 -7.75 -9.80
C THR A 69 9.02 -8.48 -9.39
N GLU A 70 9.81 -8.89 -10.39
CA GLU A 70 11.15 -9.48 -10.17
C GLU A 70 12.07 -8.53 -9.40
N ASP A 71 12.10 -7.24 -9.77
CA ASP A 71 12.89 -6.23 -9.06
C ASP A 71 12.42 -6.09 -7.59
N GLY A 72 11.12 -6.14 -7.35
CA GLY A 72 10.55 -6.13 -6.00
C GLY A 72 10.98 -7.35 -5.19
N TYR A 73 10.93 -8.54 -5.79
CA TYR A 73 11.41 -9.76 -5.16
C TYR A 73 12.93 -9.69 -4.88
N GLU A 74 13.73 -9.16 -5.80
CA GLU A 74 15.17 -9.00 -5.61
C GLU A 74 15.46 -8.13 -4.36
N GLU A 75 14.77 -7.01 -4.21
CA GLU A 75 14.88 -6.16 -3.01
C GLU A 75 14.38 -6.85 -1.74
N PHE A 76 13.23 -7.52 -1.81
CA PHE A 76 12.67 -8.25 -0.68
C PHE A 76 13.61 -9.37 -0.19
N SER A 77 14.17 -10.16 -1.10
CA SER A 77 15.06 -11.28 -0.80
C SER A 77 16.34 -10.85 -0.05
N LYS A 78 16.83 -9.62 -0.31
CA LYS A 78 17.98 -9.02 0.40
C LYS A 78 17.72 -8.81 1.89
N LEU A 79 16.45 -8.65 2.27
CA LEU A 79 16.02 -8.47 3.66
C LEU A 79 15.95 -9.81 4.42
N LEU A 80 15.99 -10.94 3.71
CA LEU A 80 15.76 -12.25 4.29
C LEU A 80 17.04 -12.87 4.86
N LYS A 81 16.88 -13.45 6.05
CA LYS A 81 17.85 -14.38 6.63
C LYS A 81 17.33 -15.79 6.48
N VAL A 82 18.18 -16.69 5.99
CA VAL A 82 17.88 -18.12 5.86
C VAL A 82 18.74 -18.86 6.89
N ASP A 83 18.10 -19.75 7.65
CA ASP A 83 18.74 -20.70 8.55
C ASP A 83 18.40 -22.12 8.08
N ILE A 84 19.42 -22.97 7.98
CA ILE A 84 19.29 -24.33 7.47
C ILE A 84 19.99 -25.25 8.46
N GLU A 85 19.22 -26.13 9.07
CA GLU A 85 19.74 -27.07 10.08
C GLU A 85 19.57 -28.50 9.58
N TYR A 86 20.69 -29.21 9.41
CA TYR A 86 20.70 -30.63 9.15
C TYR A 86 20.52 -31.42 10.45
N ILE A 87 19.59 -32.35 10.45
CA ILE A 87 19.23 -33.17 11.59
C ILE A 87 19.56 -34.62 11.26
N GLN A 88 20.62 -35.13 11.89
CA GLN A 88 21.02 -36.52 11.77
C GLN A 88 20.09 -37.40 12.63
N SER A 89 19.32 -38.28 11.99
CA SER A 89 18.45 -39.27 12.62
C SER A 89 18.34 -40.54 11.77
N ASP A 90 17.58 -41.54 12.24
CA ASP A 90 17.32 -42.79 11.48
C ASP A 90 16.76 -42.51 10.08
N ILE A 91 16.02 -41.41 9.94
CA ILE A 91 15.67 -40.77 8.68
C ILE A 91 16.27 -39.36 8.76
N PRO A 92 17.41 -39.08 8.09
CA PRO A 92 17.99 -37.75 8.03
C PRO A 92 17.01 -36.75 7.40
N ARG A 93 17.07 -35.51 7.86
CA ARG A 93 16.23 -34.42 7.36
C ARG A 93 16.97 -33.09 7.50
N TYR A 94 16.51 -32.07 6.79
CA TYR A 94 16.92 -30.70 7.05
C TYR A 94 15.70 -29.83 7.33
N SER A 95 15.88 -28.80 8.14
CA SER A 95 14.88 -27.77 8.37
C SER A 95 15.33 -26.46 7.75
N ILE A 96 14.38 -25.74 7.16
CA ILE A 96 14.58 -24.40 6.63
C ILE A 96 13.76 -23.44 7.48
N ASN A 97 14.37 -22.37 7.96
CA ASN A 97 13.67 -21.23 8.54
C ASN A 97 14.09 -19.95 7.83
N VAL A 98 13.11 -19.22 7.32
CA VAL A 98 13.34 -17.92 6.67
C VAL A 98 12.74 -16.81 7.52
N TYR A 99 13.56 -15.80 7.77
CA TYR A 99 13.26 -14.71 8.67
C TYR A 99 13.21 -13.39 7.93
N LEU A 100 12.21 -12.58 8.26
CA LEU A 100 12.19 -11.15 8.03
C LEU A 100 12.36 -10.45 9.38
N GLY A 101 13.54 -9.85 9.59
CA GLY A 101 13.93 -9.33 10.89
C GLY A 101 13.99 -10.43 11.97
N LYS A 102 13.03 -10.42 12.90
CA LYS A 102 12.92 -11.44 13.98
C LYS A 102 11.74 -12.41 13.77
N THR A 103 10.96 -12.22 12.73
CA THR A 103 9.75 -13.01 12.46
C THR A 103 10.09 -14.13 11.49
N ILE A 104 9.69 -15.36 11.79
CA ILE A 104 9.74 -16.47 10.84
C ILE A 104 8.56 -16.29 9.88
N ILE A 105 8.86 -16.13 8.59
CA ILE A 105 7.85 -15.97 7.52
C ILE A 105 7.67 -17.25 6.69
N TYR A 106 8.63 -18.17 6.78
CA TYR A 106 8.54 -19.49 6.17
C TYR A 106 9.35 -20.49 7.01
N SER A 107 8.79 -21.68 7.19
CA SER A 107 9.43 -22.78 7.90
C SER A 107 9.01 -24.09 7.26
N ASP A 108 9.99 -24.95 7.01
CA ASP A 108 9.75 -26.27 6.46
C ASP A 108 10.72 -27.30 7.02
N THR A 109 10.38 -28.58 6.87
CA THR A 109 11.25 -29.70 7.22
C THR A 109 11.08 -30.80 6.19
N GLU A 110 12.15 -31.07 5.47
CA GLU A 110 12.18 -32.04 4.38
C GLU A 110 12.98 -33.26 4.79
N GLU A 111 12.41 -34.45 4.55
CA GLU A 111 13.11 -35.72 4.72
C GLU A 111 14.09 -35.91 3.56
N ILE A 112 15.27 -36.45 3.86
CA ILE A 112 16.23 -36.80 2.83
C ILE A 112 15.85 -38.15 2.25
N ASP A 113 15.98 -38.30 0.94
CA ASP A 113 15.70 -39.57 0.27
C ASP A 113 16.70 -40.64 0.69
N LYS A 114 16.22 -41.88 0.82
CA LYS A 114 17.05 -43.02 1.27
C LYS A 114 18.27 -43.27 0.40
N GLU A 115 18.18 -42.91 -0.88
CA GLU A 115 19.27 -43.08 -1.86
C GLU A 115 20.43 -42.10 -1.59
N ASP A 116 20.17 -40.99 -0.89
CA ASP A 116 21.13 -39.91 -0.62
C ASP A 116 21.63 -39.89 0.84
N PHE A 117 21.37 -40.94 1.62
CA PHE A 117 21.78 -40.97 3.04
C PHE A 117 23.30 -40.86 3.24
N ASP A 118 24.09 -41.33 2.27
CA ASP A 118 25.54 -41.27 2.32
C ASP A 118 26.11 -39.89 1.92
N ASP A 119 25.38 -39.12 1.09
CA ASP A 119 25.74 -37.77 0.64
C ASP A 119 24.48 -36.90 0.47
N PRO A 120 23.90 -36.43 1.58
CA PRO A 120 22.61 -35.76 1.55
C PRO A 120 22.70 -34.40 0.86
N TYR A 121 21.83 -34.16 -0.11
CA TYR A 121 21.63 -32.82 -0.64
C TYR A 121 21.00 -31.93 0.44
N ILE A 122 21.70 -30.86 0.79
CA ILE A 122 21.21 -29.80 1.68
C ILE A 122 21.20 -28.52 0.86
N PRO A 123 20.06 -27.84 0.73
CA PRO A 123 19.98 -26.63 -0.08
C PRO A 123 20.89 -25.54 0.51
N SER A 124 21.50 -24.76 -0.37
CA SER A 124 22.19 -23.54 0.01
C SER A 124 21.20 -22.41 0.26
N LYS A 125 21.69 -21.29 0.81
CA LYS A 125 20.88 -20.07 0.93
C LYS A 125 20.32 -19.62 -0.43
N ALA A 126 21.13 -19.72 -1.49
CA ALA A 126 20.70 -19.30 -2.83
C ALA A 126 19.56 -20.20 -3.32
N ASP A 127 19.70 -21.52 -3.21
CA ASP A 127 18.65 -22.47 -3.61
C ASP A 127 17.33 -22.22 -2.87
N VAL A 128 17.40 -21.94 -1.55
CA VAL A 128 16.21 -21.58 -0.77
C VAL A 128 15.55 -20.30 -1.28
N LEU A 129 16.34 -19.25 -1.56
CA LEU A 129 15.77 -18.00 -2.04
C LEU A 129 15.22 -18.16 -3.45
N ASP A 130 16.08 -18.56 -4.39
CA ASP A 130 15.84 -18.52 -5.83
C ASP A 130 14.84 -19.57 -6.31
N GLU A 131 14.64 -20.66 -5.57
CA GLU A 131 13.68 -21.71 -5.95
C GLU A 131 12.48 -21.74 -5.00
N ILE A 132 12.69 -21.85 -3.69
CA ILE A 132 11.60 -22.10 -2.74
C ILE A 132 10.84 -20.82 -2.41
N ILE A 133 11.56 -19.76 -2.06
CA ILE A 133 10.95 -18.51 -1.61
C ILE A 133 10.46 -17.69 -2.80
N SER A 134 11.18 -17.66 -3.91
CA SER A 134 10.72 -17.02 -5.15
C SER A 134 9.40 -17.64 -5.61
N GLU A 135 9.31 -18.98 -5.66
CA GLU A 135 8.08 -19.68 -6.01
C GLU A 135 6.97 -19.26 -5.05
N LYS A 136 7.16 -19.30 -3.73
CA LYS A 136 6.09 -18.91 -2.78
C LYS A 136 5.74 -17.44 -2.79
N TYR A 137 6.67 -16.58 -3.21
CA TYR A 137 6.45 -15.14 -3.35
C TYR A 137 5.55 -14.85 -4.55
N PHE A 138 5.83 -15.46 -5.70
CA PHE A 138 5.06 -15.27 -6.94
C PHE A 138 3.85 -16.20 -7.06
N TYR A 139 3.85 -17.34 -6.37
CA TYR A 139 2.79 -18.34 -6.47
C TYR A 139 1.57 -17.92 -5.69
N TRP A 140 0.69 -17.23 -6.40
CA TRP A 140 -0.66 -16.93 -5.96
C TRP A 140 -1.58 -18.11 -6.32
N ARG A 141 -2.07 -18.87 -5.33
CA ARG A 141 -3.19 -19.78 -5.59
C ARG A 141 -4.40 -18.95 -5.96
N SER A 142 -4.88 -19.10 -7.19
CA SER A 142 -6.10 -18.49 -7.75
C SER A 142 -7.32 -18.56 -6.82
N ASP A 143 -7.37 -19.53 -5.92
CA ASP A 143 -8.48 -19.76 -4.99
C ASP A 143 -8.49 -18.79 -3.79
N ILE A 144 -7.43 -18.00 -3.60
CA ILE A 144 -7.29 -17.01 -2.50
C ILE A 144 -7.94 -15.66 -2.88
N SER A 145 -8.24 -15.45 -4.17
CA SER A 145 -8.97 -14.27 -4.69
C SER A 145 -10.37 -14.07 -4.07
N GLU A 146 -10.85 -15.06 -3.34
CA GLU A 146 -12.14 -15.05 -2.65
C GLU A 146 -12.16 -14.31 -1.31
N TYR A 147 -11.01 -13.88 -0.77
CA TYR A 147 -10.88 -13.31 0.57
C TYR A 147 -10.35 -11.88 0.54
N ASN A 148 -10.94 -10.99 1.33
CA ASN A 148 -10.33 -9.69 1.62
C ASN A 148 -9.13 -9.85 2.58
N LEU A 149 -8.30 -8.82 2.73
CA LEU A 149 -7.08 -8.91 3.56
C LEU A 149 -7.36 -9.29 5.03
N LEU A 150 -8.53 -8.97 5.59
CA LEU A 150 -8.87 -9.34 6.98
C LEU A 150 -9.11 -10.84 7.14
N GLU A 151 -9.67 -11.48 6.12
CA GLU A 151 -9.88 -12.91 6.11
C GLU A 151 -8.56 -13.63 5.86
N LEU A 152 -7.68 -13.05 5.02
CA LEU A 152 -6.35 -13.60 4.78
C LEU A 152 -5.47 -13.59 6.03
N GLU A 153 -5.48 -12.50 6.80
CA GLU A 153 -4.75 -12.44 8.08
C GLU A 153 -5.20 -13.50 9.09
N GLN A 154 -6.46 -13.94 9.02
CA GLN A 154 -6.98 -15.01 9.88
C GLN A 154 -6.52 -16.40 9.44
N HIS A 155 -6.11 -16.54 8.18
CA HIS A 155 -5.57 -17.76 7.58
C HIS A 155 -4.06 -17.62 7.36
N LYS A 156 -3.31 -17.43 8.46
CA LYS A 156 -1.84 -17.26 8.42
C LYS A 156 -1.11 -18.38 7.69
N ASP A 157 -1.66 -19.60 7.72
CA ASP A 157 -1.16 -20.78 7.01
C ASP A 157 -1.30 -20.67 5.49
N LYS A 158 -2.13 -19.75 5.00
CA LYS A 158 -2.40 -19.48 3.58
C LYS A 158 -2.02 -18.07 3.16
N PHE A 159 -1.46 -17.27 4.07
CA PHE A 159 -1.09 -15.88 3.80
C PHE A 159 0.11 -15.85 2.85
N PRO A 160 -0.05 -15.35 1.61
CA PRO A 160 1.05 -15.37 0.65
C PRO A 160 2.27 -14.61 1.17
N LEU A 161 3.45 -15.14 0.88
CA LEU A 161 4.71 -14.61 1.41
C LEU A 161 4.95 -13.16 0.95
N ALA A 162 4.47 -12.81 -0.24
CA ALA A 162 4.55 -11.46 -0.79
C ALA A 162 3.90 -10.39 0.10
N TYR A 163 2.89 -10.72 0.91
CA TYR A 163 2.28 -9.75 1.82
C TYR A 163 3.17 -9.39 3.03
N HIS A 164 4.32 -10.04 3.20
CA HIS A 164 5.36 -9.59 4.12
C HIS A 164 6.27 -8.52 3.52
N ASP A 165 6.19 -8.25 2.21
CA ASP A 165 6.88 -7.15 1.58
C ASP A 165 6.03 -5.86 1.67
N GLU A 166 6.57 -4.84 2.34
CA GLU A 166 5.90 -3.54 2.46
C GLU A 166 5.69 -2.87 1.10
N ASN A 167 6.57 -3.11 0.13
CA ASN A 167 6.42 -2.58 -1.23
C ASN A 167 5.22 -3.19 -1.93
N VAL A 168 4.99 -4.49 -1.76
CA VAL A 168 3.79 -5.17 -2.28
C VAL A 168 2.53 -4.57 -1.68
N ILE A 169 2.49 -4.37 -0.35
CA ILE A 169 1.34 -3.75 0.31
C ILE A 169 1.07 -2.33 -0.22
N GLN A 170 2.13 -1.54 -0.40
CA GLN A 170 2.01 -0.17 -0.89
C GLN A 170 1.54 -0.13 -2.34
N SER A 171 2.17 -0.91 -3.23
CA SER A 171 1.79 -1.01 -4.63
C SER A 171 0.34 -1.49 -4.79
N LEU A 172 -0.08 -2.48 -3.99
CA LEU A 172 -1.44 -2.98 -3.99
C LEU A 172 -2.46 -1.89 -3.59
N PHE A 173 -2.18 -1.14 -2.53
CA PHE A 173 -3.02 -0.04 -2.10
C PHE A 173 -3.14 1.04 -3.18
N ILE A 174 -2.02 1.42 -3.82
CA ILE A 174 -1.98 2.42 -4.90
C ILE A 174 -2.79 1.93 -6.09
N TRP A 175 -2.60 0.68 -6.50
CA TRP A 175 -3.31 0.08 -7.62
C TRP A 175 -4.82 0.10 -7.39
N TRP A 176 -5.28 -0.42 -6.25
CA TRP A 176 -6.72 -0.44 -5.95
C TRP A 176 -7.33 0.95 -5.82
N GLN A 177 -6.62 1.90 -5.22
CA GLN A 177 -7.11 3.27 -5.15
C GLN A 177 -7.28 3.87 -6.55
N ASN A 178 -6.29 3.71 -7.42
CA ASN A 178 -6.38 4.17 -8.81
C ASN A 178 -7.52 3.49 -9.57
N THR A 179 -7.67 2.18 -9.41
CA THR A 179 -8.74 1.40 -10.03
C THR A 179 -10.12 1.89 -9.59
N ILE A 180 -10.34 2.11 -8.30
CA ILE A 180 -11.65 2.57 -7.77
C ILE A 180 -11.94 4.01 -8.22
N LEU A 181 -10.96 4.91 -8.12
CA LEU A 181 -11.13 6.30 -8.55
C LEU A 181 -11.36 6.39 -10.06
N GLY A 182 -10.61 5.61 -10.83
CA GLY A 182 -10.74 5.51 -12.28
C GLY A 182 -12.10 4.97 -12.69
N ASP A 183 -12.53 3.85 -12.12
CA ASP A 183 -13.85 3.28 -12.40
C ASP A 183 -14.96 4.30 -12.14
N ILE A 184 -14.95 4.97 -10.99
CA ILE A 184 -15.95 5.97 -10.64
C ILE A 184 -15.89 7.19 -11.59
N PHE A 185 -14.69 7.71 -11.86
CA PHE A 185 -14.51 8.90 -12.69
C PHE A 185 -14.89 8.64 -14.14
N TYR A 186 -14.36 7.59 -14.75
CA TYR A 186 -14.58 7.28 -16.17
C TYR A 186 -16.01 6.77 -16.43
N THR A 187 -16.62 6.07 -15.46
CA THR A 187 -18.07 5.79 -15.50
C THR A 187 -18.86 7.10 -15.52
N ALA A 188 -18.52 8.07 -14.67
CA ALA A 188 -19.22 9.36 -14.59
C ALA A 188 -19.04 10.24 -15.83
N THR A 189 -17.87 10.22 -16.46
CA THR A 189 -17.59 11.00 -17.68
C THR A 189 -18.10 10.31 -18.96
N GLY A 190 -18.51 9.04 -18.86
CA GLY A 190 -18.97 8.24 -20.00
C GLY A 190 -17.83 7.69 -20.85
N ASP A 191 -16.61 7.63 -20.31
CA ASP A 191 -15.45 7.01 -20.96
C ASP A 191 -15.43 5.48 -20.76
N ILE A 192 -16.22 4.96 -19.81
CA ILE A 192 -16.55 3.54 -19.65
C ILE A 192 -18.02 3.36 -19.99
N GLU A 193 -18.32 2.46 -20.93
CA GLU A 193 -19.69 2.07 -21.28
C GLU A 193 -20.34 1.34 -20.10
N ASP A 194 -21.39 1.94 -19.51
CA ASP A 194 -22.32 1.20 -18.66
C ASP A 194 -23.20 0.35 -19.58
N ASP A 195 -23.43 -0.93 -19.24
CA ASP A 195 -24.08 -1.98 -20.08
C ASP A 195 -25.45 -1.58 -20.68
N ASP A 196 -26.00 -0.45 -20.25
CA ASP A 196 -27.34 0.07 -20.56
C ASP A 196 -27.36 1.27 -21.53
N ASP A 197 -26.22 1.75 -22.07
CA ASP A 197 -26.13 2.87 -23.03
C ASP A 197 -26.79 4.19 -22.55
N LYS A 198 -27.10 4.27 -21.25
CA LYS A 198 -27.78 5.42 -20.63
C LYS A 198 -26.73 6.38 -20.13
N LYS A 199 -26.73 7.58 -20.71
CA LYS A 199 -26.00 8.73 -20.18
C LYS A 199 -26.32 8.90 -18.70
N ILE A 200 -25.32 8.75 -17.84
CA ILE A 200 -25.46 8.91 -16.40
C ILE A 200 -25.79 10.37 -16.10
N GLU A 201 -26.97 10.62 -15.55
CA GLU A 201 -27.34 11.95 -15.05
C GLU A 201 -26.78 12.13 -13.64
N LEU A 202 -25.82 13.04 -13.50
CA LEU A 202 -25.23 13.42 -12.23
C LEU A 202 -25.95 14.64 -11.67
N ASN A 203 -26.23 14.63 -10.36
CA ASN A 203 -26.69 15.83 -9.67
C ASN A 203 -25.53 16.80 -9.36
N ASP A 204 -25.84 18.04 -8.97
CA ASP A 204 -24.83 19.09 -8.71
C ASP A 204 -23.75 18.65 -7.70
N ASN A 205 -24.11 17.91 -6.65
CA ASN A 205 -23.15 17.43 -5.66
C ASN A 205 -22.29 16.28 -6.18
N GLU A 206 -22.85 15.42 -7.05
CA GLU A 206 -22.06 14.39 -7.73
C GLU A 206 -21.07 15.02 -8.71
N LEU A 207 -21.50 16.03 -9.48
CA LEU A 207 -20.62 16.76 -10.40
C LEU A 207 -19.45 17.43 -9.67
N ASP A 208 -19.72 18.07 -8.53
CA ASP A 208 -18.68 18.68 -7.70
C ASP A 208 -17.68 17.64 -7.20
N LEU A 209 -18.16 16.48 -6.72
CA LEU A 209 -17.29 15.40 -6.26
C LEU A 209 -16.47 14.79 -7.41
N ILE A 210 -17.06 14.57 -8.59
CA ILE A 210 -16.36 14.07 -9.77
C ILE A 210 -15.31 15.07 -10.26
N PHE A 211 -15.59 16.38 -10.21
CA PHE A 211 -14.61 17.41 -10.52
C PHE A 211 -13.41 17.36 -9.56
N GLN A 212 -13.67 17.21 -8.25
CA GLN A 212 -12.62 17.06 -7.24
C GLN A 212 -11.79 15.79 -7.46
N ILE A 213 -12.41 14.67 -7.84
CA ILE A 213 -11.70 13.43 -8.22
C ILE A 213 -10.83 13.65 -9.45
N GLY A 214 -11.37 14.30 -10.50
CA GLY A 214 -10.62 14.62 -11.71
C GLY A 214 -9.40 15.51 -11.46
N ALA A 215 -9.49 16.42 -10.49
CA ALA A 215 -8.39 17.28 -10.07
C ALA A 215 -7.24 16.54 -9.38
N LEU A 216 -7.44 15.30 -8.92
CA LEU A 216 -6.36 14.47 -8.37
C LEU A 216 -5.47 13.87 -9.46
N ARG A 217 -5.87 13.93 -10.74
CA ARG A 217 -5.14 13.25 -11.81
C ARG A 217 -3.82 13.94 -12.15
N ASN A 218 -2.77 13.15 -12.29
CA ASN A 218 -1.49 13.58 -12.84
C ASN A 218 -1.55 13.64 -14.38
N GLN A 219 -0.44 14.05 -15.01
CA GLN A 219 -0.34 14.17 -16.47
C GLN A 219 -0.46 12.82 -17.20
N SER A 220 -0.13 11.72 -16.53
CA SER A 220 -0.27 10.35 -17.03
C SER A 220 -1.72 9.85 -16.97
N GLY A 221 -2.59 10.57 -16.25
CA GLY A 221 -3.98 10.22 -16.03
C GLY A 221 -4.24 9.34 -14.80
N GLU A 222 -3.21 9.01 -14.03
CA GLU A 222 -3.29 8.31 -12.74
C GLU A 222 -3.66 9.31 -11.64
N PHE A 223 -4.33 8.84 -10.59
CA PHE A 223 -4.71 9.67 -9.45
C PHE A 223 -3.52 9.79 -8.49
N ALA A 224 -3.15 11.03 -8.14
CA ALA A 224 -2.14 11.31 -7.15
C ALA A 224 -2.65 10.85 -5.77
N VAL A 225 -2.13 9.71 -5.32
CA VAL A 225 -2.49 9.10 -4.04
C VAL A 225 -1.51 9.61 -2.97
N ASP A 226 -2.00 10.41 -2.01
CA ASP A 226 -1.20 10.77 -0.85
C ASP A 226 -0.93 9.52 0.00
N GLU A 227 0.34 9.11 0.01
CA GLU A 227 0.94 8.18 0.95
C GLU A 227 0.76 8.71 2.36
N LYS A 228 -0.11 8.05 3.15
CA LYS A 228 -0.09 7.88 4.61
C LYS A 228 0.40 8.99 5.56
N ASP A 229 0.57 10.24 5.14
CA ASP A 229 1.13 11.30 5.96
C ASP A 229 0.33 12.58 5.80
N ASP A 230 0.14 13.30 6.90
CA ASP A 230 -0.47 14.64 7.00
C ASP A 230 0.42 15.71 6.29
N THR A 231 1.07 15.36 5.19
CA THR A 231 1.72 16.31 4.31
C THR A 231 0.70 16.80 3.30
N THR A 232 0.29 18.05 3.43
CA THR A 232 -0.28 18.77 2.29
C THR A 232 0.78 18.75 1.19
N ASN A 233 0.58 17.92 0.18
CA ASN A 233 1.37 17.96 -1.04
C ASN A 233 1.08 19.32 -1.69
N PHE A 234 2.00 20.28 -1.53
CA PHE A 234 2.04 21.41 -2.44
C PHE A 234 2.33 20.80 -3.80
N SER A 235 1.26 20.56 -4.56
CA SER A 235 1.28 19.73 -5.77
C SER A 235 2.46 20.09 -6.67
N LYS A 236 2.92 19.09 -7.41
CA LYS A 236 3.87 19.18 -8.53
C LYS A 236 3.61 20.38 -9.47
N GLU A 237 2.39 20.92 -9.49
CA GLU A 237 1.99 22.15 -10.21
C GLU A 237 2.61 23.46 -9.67
N LEU A 238 2.88 23.55 -8.36
CA LEU A 238 3.62 24.68 -7.76
C LEU A 238 5.13 24.60 -8.05
N LEU A 239 5.62 23.37 -8.17
CA LEU A 239 7.03 23.00 -8.36
C LEU A 239 7.45 22.88 -9.83
N ASP A 240 6.53 23.08 -10.78
CA ASP A 240 6.69 22.93 -12.23
C ASP A 240 7.82 23.81 -12.82
N GLY A 241 9.06 23.35 -12.64
CA GLY A 241 10.29 24.04 -13.04
C GLY A 241 10.61 25.33 -12.26
N ARG A 242 9.88 25.65 -11.19
CA ARG A 242 10.08 26.89 -10.41
C ARG A 242 11.00 26.65 -9.22
N THR A 243 11.96 27.54 -9.02
CA THR A 243 12.77 27.57 -7.80
C THR A 243 11.89 27.95 -6.61
N ILE A 244 11.75 27.04 -5.64
CA ILE A 244 11.16 27.38 -4.34
C ILE A 244 12.23 27.96 -3.43
N ILE A 245 11.93 29.13 -2.87
CA ILE A 245 12.78 29.77 -1.87
C ILE A 245 12.12 29.53 -0.51
N PHE A 246 12.75 28.67 0.30
CA PHE A 246 12.36 28.48 1.69
C PHE A 246 13.05 29.52 2.57
N ASP A 247 12.25 30.35 3.22
CA ASP A 247 12.75 31.29 4.21
C ASP A 247 12.84 30.62 5.58
N LEU A 248 14.07 30.37 6.02
CA LEU A 248 14.34 29.71 7.29
C LEU A 248 14.04 30.56 8.53
N ARG A 249 13.38 31.73 8.40
CA ARG A 249 12.85 32.49 9.55
C ARG A 249 11.65 31.79 10.19
N SER A 250 10.86 31.04 9.43
CA SER A 250 9.62 30.42 9.90
C SER A 250 9.82 29.09 10.62
N ILE A 251 11.02 28.52 10.64
CA ILE A 251 11.30 27.23 11.30
C ILE A 251 11.00 27.20 12.81
N HIS A 252 10.84 28.38 13.41
CA HIS A 252 10.47 28.55 14.82
C HIS A 252 8.97 28.67 15.06
N ASP A 253 8.17 28.70 14.00
CA ASP A 253 6.72 28.68 14.15
C ASP A 253 6.31 27.38 14.83
N LYS A 254 5.49 27.48 15.87
CA LYS A 254 4.99 26.34 16.64
C LYS A 254 4.22 25.32 15.78
N ASN A 255 3.77 25.73 14.59
CA ASN A 255 3.05 24.89 13.65
C ASN A 255 3.97 24.27 12.58
N ILE A 256 5.28 24.58 12.58
CA ILE A 256 6.25 23.98 11.66
C ILE A 256 7.01 22.87 12.38
N LYS A 257 6.96 21.66 11.82
CA LYS A 257 7.75 20.52 12.27
C LYS A 257 8.80 20.21 11.20
N LEU A 258 10.05 20.11 11.63
CA LEU A 258 11.16 19.72 10.77
C LEU A 258 11.51 18.26 11.03
N LEU A 259 11.74 17.51 9.96
CA LEU A 259 12.20 16.14 10.01
C LEU A 259 13.65 16.07 9.49
N LEU A 260 14.44 15.18 10.08
CA LEU A 260 15.73 14.73 9.56
C LEU A 260 15.68 13.21 9.51
N ASP A 261 15.91 12.64 8.34
CA ASP A 261 15.85 11.19 8.09
C ASP A 261 14.54 10.56 8.59
N GLY A 262 13.41 11.21 8.28
CA GLY A 262 12.07 10.76 8.65
C GLY A 262 11.69 10.96 10.13
N SER A 263 12.58 11.51 10.96
CA SER A 263 12.33 11.74 12.39
C SER A 263 12.20 13.21 12.71
N ILE A 264 11.21 13.60 13.52
CA ILE A 264 11.06 14.98 13.99
C ILE A 264 12.31 15.38 14.78
N LEU A 265 12.87 16.55 14.46
CA LEU A 265 14.01 17.10 15.19
C LEU A 265 13.67 17.27 16.68
N SER A 266 14.55 16.76 17.52
CA SER A 266 14.51 17.00 18.96
C SER A 266 14.79 18.47 19.28
N ALA A 267 14.44 18.90 20.50
CA ALA A 267 14.72 20.26 20.97
C ALA A 267 16.21 20.63 20.89
N LYS A 268 17.11 19.66 21.14
CA LYS A 268 18.56 19.86 21.05
C LYS A 268 19.02 20.02 19.60
N GLU A 269 18.48 19.24 18.67
CA GLU A 269 18.83 19.35 17.24
C GLU A 269 18.32 20.66 16.64
N LEU A 270 17.12 21.09 17.02
CA LEU A 270 16.60 22.42 16.70
C LEU A 270 17.51 23.53 17.24
N GLU A 271 18.01 23.40 18.47
CA GLU A 271 18.96 24.35 19.05
C GLU A 271 20.28 24.39 18.27
N MET A 272 20.83 23.23 17.89
CA MET A 272 22.06 23.13 17.08
C MET A 272 21.87 23.73 15.68
N LEU A 273 20.71 23.49 15.05
CA LEU A 273 20.35 24.11 13.79
C LEU A 273 20.30 25.64 13.93
N ASN A 274 19.75 26.16 15.02
CA ASN A 274 19.69 27.60 15.28
C ASN A 274 21.07 28.22 15.45
N VAL A 275 21.96 27.57 16.20
CA VAL A 275 23.35 28.02 16.33
C VAL A 275 24.02 28.08 14.96
N SER A 276 23.85 27.04 14.15
CA SER A 276 24.42 26.96 12.80
C SER A 276 23.88 28.05 11.88
N LEU A 277 22.55 28.28 11.89
CA LEU A 277 21.92 29.36 11.12
C LEU A 277 22.36 30.74 11.60
N GLY A 278 22.53 30.92 12.92
CA GLY A 278 23.09 32.13 13.50
C GLY A 278 24.51 32.42 13.00
N ALA A 279 25.38 31.41 13.00
CA ALA A 279 26.74 31.51 12.50
C ALA A 279 26.77 31.86 11.00
N ILE A 280 25.91 31.22 10.19
CA ILE A 280 25.78 31.53 8.75
C ILE A 280 25.29 32.97 8.54
N ARG A 281 24.31 33.44 9.32
CA ARG A 281 23.81 34.82 9.25
C ARG A 281 24.92 35.82 9.60
N TYR A 282 25.67 35.55 10.67
CA TYR A 282 26.79 36.38 11.09
C TYR A 282 27.87 36.45 10.01
N ALA A 283 28.29 35.31 9.45
CA ALA A 283 29.29 35.26 8.38
C ALA A 283 28.86 35.96 7.08
N ARG A 284 27.56 36.16 6.86
CA ARG A 284 27.02 36.94 5.74
C ARG A 284 27.02 38.45 5.99
N LEU A 285 27.04 38.89 7.25
CA LEU A 285 27.14 40.31 7.62
C LEU A 285 28.58 40.83 7.52
N ASP A 286 29.57 39.93 7.60
CA ASP A 286 31.00 40.23 7.45
C ASP A 286 31.49 40.22 5.97
N LYS A 287 30.58 40.18 5.00
CA LYS A 287 30.84 40.31 3.55
C LYS A 287 30.19 41.57 3.00
#